data_AF-A0A319BZH1-F1
#
_entry.id   AF-A0A319BZH1-F1
#
_cell.length_a   1.000
_cell.length_b   1.000
_cell.length_c   1.000
_cell.angle_alpha   90.00
_cell.angle_beta   90.00
_cell.angle_gamma   90.00
#
_symmetry.space_group_name_H-M   'P 1'
#
loop_
_entity.id
_entity.type
_entity.pdbx_description
1 polymer ?
#
loop_
_entity_poly.entity_id
_entity_poly.type
_entity_poly.pdbx_seq_one_letter_code
_entity_poly.pdbx_strand_id
1 'polypeptide(L)'
;MKLNKSIPDSMRHTLVKASSAIFEPVEAILEKSGKTRKAQKLRKLQHQWIGLSEDQWQYINDYFVTEEFLHLALQAREKELQNNKKIKSEQPASDDLNEFKSYKEKLRESERKLELLNNDVRSTEGVMKLLEWKMGHTPLYRAMSFQRCDSIWYLRDTWLREKCAKDGGCCGRSCGCCEKPRCTRSDREVLGHCTPICECCDGYRDKKIRVVADDFVALGQVDLIPREAKRYAHSKAVYKGRIEFDPRKERTDKISARLMNAYVWGLDGRRG
;
A
#
# COMPACT_ATOMS: atom_id res chain seq x y z
N MET A 1 25.91 -8.75 -20.21
CA MET A 1 26.63 -7.57 -19.65
C MET A 1 25.82 -6.98 -18.49
N LYS A 2 26.35 -6.93 -17.27
CA LYS A 2 25.68 -6.30 -16.11
C LYS A 2 26.19 -4.87 -15.92
N LEU A 3 25.69 -3.92 -16.72
CA LEU A 3 26.02 -2.48 -16.63
C LEU A 3 25.69 -1.88 -15.25
N ASN A 4 24.74 -2.48 -14.52
CA ASN A 4 24.29 -1.97 -13.22
C ASN A 4 25.43 -1.83 -12.18
N LYS A 5 26.44 -2.72 -12.17
CA LYS A 5 27.55 -2.63 -11.17
C LYS A 5 28.58 -1.55 -11.50
N SER A 6 28.62 -1.03 -12.73
CA SER A 6 29.64 -0.08 -13.18
C SER A 6 29.14 1.38 -13.24
N ILE A 7 27.87 1.63 -12.97
CA ILE A 7 27.28 2.98 -13.02
C ILE A 7 27.35 3.61 -11.62
N PRO A 8 28.04 4.76 -11.45
CA PRO A 8 28.01 5.52 -10.19
C PRO A 8 26.59 5.96 -9.82
N ASP A 9 26.29 6.01 -8.53
CA ASP A 9 24.94 6.32 -8.04
C ASP A 9 24.44 7.70 -8.52
N SER A 10 25.33 8.70 -8.50
CA SER A 10 25.08 10.06 -9.00
C SER A 10 24.68 10.11 -10.48
N MET A 11 25.25 9.23 -11.31
CA MET A 11 24.90 9.12 -12.74
C MET A 11 23.60 8.34 -12.94
N ARG A 12 23.32 7.38 -12.06
CA ARG A 12 22.18 6.48 -12.18
C ARG A 12 20.86 7.23 -12.15
N HIS A 13 20.71 8.19 -11.25
CA HIS A 13 19.50 9.02 -11.17
C HIS A 13 19.22 9.75 -12.50
N THR A 14 20.25 10.36 -13.09
CA THR A 14 20.17 11.04 -14.40
C THR A 14 19.86 10.06 -15.52
N LEU A 15 20.51 8.88 -15.53
CA LEU A 15 20.26 7.85 -16.54
C LEU A 15 18.83 7.30 -16.48
N VAL A 16 18.28 7.08 -15.29
CA VAL A 16 16.88 6.65 -15.13
C VAL A 16 15.94 7.71 -15.72
N LYS A 17 16.13 8.99 -15.39
CA LYS A 17 15.33 10.09 -15.96
C LYS A 17 15.43 10.18 -17.48
N ALA A 18 16.65 10.19 -18.02
CA ALA A 18 16.88 10.26 -19.46
C ALA A 18 16.28 9.05 -20.20
N SER A 19 16.43 7.85 -19.62
CA SER A 19 15.85 6.64 -20.20
C SER A 19 14.31 6.67 -20.21
N SER A 20 13.67 7.25 -19.19
CA SER A 20 12.21 7.41 -19.13
C SER A 20 11.69 8.19 -20.33
N ALA A 21 12.35 9.30 -20.69
CA ALA A 21 11.95 10.14 -21.82
C ALA A 21 11.97 9.40 -23.17
N ILE A 22 12.79 8.34 -23.30
CA ILE A 22 12.88 7.52 -24.51
C ILE A 22 11.87 6.37 -24.45
N PHE A 23 11.79 5.66 -23.32
CA PHE A 23 11.03 4.42 -23.24
C PHE A 23 9.55 4.60 -22.92
N GLU A 24 9.16 5.65 -22.20
CA GLU A 24 7.76 5.88 -21.85
C GLU A 24 6.85 6.06 -23.08
N PRO A 25 7.23 6.80 -24.15
CA PRO A 25 6.46 6.83 -25.39
C PRO A 25 6.33 5.45 -26.04
N VAL A 26 7.40 4.64 -26.03
CA VAL A 26 7.39 3.28 -26.60
C VAL A 26 6.47 2.36 -25.79
N GLU A 27 6.51 2.45 -24.46
CA GLU A 27 5.61 1.74 -23.55
C GLU A 27 4.15 2.09 -23.85
N ALA A 28 3.83 3.39 -24.01
CA ALA A 28 2.49 3.85 -24.32
C ALA A 28 1.98 3.32 -25.68
N ILE A 29 2.85 3.28 -26.71
CA ILE A 29 2.50 2.68 -28.01
C ILE A 29 2.20 1.19 -27.87
N LEU A 30 3.03 0.46 -27.11
CA LEU A 30 2.81 -0.96 -26.85
C LEU A 30 1.49 -1.19 -26.12
N GLU A 31 1.17 -0.38 -25.11
CA GLU A 31 -0.07 -0.47 -24.35
C GLU A 31 -1.31 -0.17 -25.20
N LYS A 32 -1.30 0.93 -25.97
CA LYS A 32 -2.37 1.28 -26.91
C LYS A 32 -2.61 0.21 -27.97
N SER A 33 -1.57 -0.55 -28.33
CA SER A 33 -1.64 -1.66 -29.27
C SER A 33 -2.02 -3.00 -28.62
N GLY A 34 -2.44 -3.01 -27.35
CA GLY A 34 -2.77 -4.22 -26.59
C GLY A 34 -1.56 -5.09 -26.18
N LYS A 35 -0.33 -4.67 -26.49
CA LYS A 35 0.92 -5.39 -26.20
C LYS A 35 1.44 -5.09 -24.78
N THR A 36 0.55 -5.05 -23.81
CA THR A 36 0.81 -4.66 -22.41
C THR A 36 1.90 -5.52 -21.73
N ARG A 37 1.93 -6.83 -22.02
CA ARG A 37 3.00 -7.72 -21.52
C ARG A 37 4.37 -7.36 -22.08
N LYS A 38 4.47 -6.88 -23.32
CA LYS A 38 5.73 -6.41 -23.90
C LYS A 38 6.17 -5.10 -23.23
N ALA A 39 5.25 -4.19 -22.95
CA ALA A 39 5.54 -2.97 -22.19
C ALA A 39 6.10 -3.30 -20.78
N GLN A 40 5.47 -4.24 -20.06
CA GLN A 40 5.98 -4.65 -18.74
C GLN A 40 7.35 -5.34 -18.81
N LYS A 41 7.61 -6.17 -19.82
CA LYS A 41 8.94 -6.75 -20.04
C LYS A 41 9.99 -5.67 -20.34
N LEU A 42 9.63 -4.64 -21.09
CA LEU A 42 10.51 -3.51 -21.41
C LEU A 42 10.87 -2.72 -20.14
N ARG A 43 9.90 -2.41 -19.26
CA ARG A 43 10.14 -1.78 -17.97
C ARG A 43 11.06 -2.60 -17.08
N LYS A 44 10.80 -3.91 -16.97
CA LYS A 44 11.66 -4.82 -16.21
C LYS A 44 13.08 -4.85 -16.78
N LEU A 45 13.24 -4.85 -18.11
CA LEU A 45 14.55 -4.81 -18.76
C LEU A 45 15.31 -3.50 -18.44
N GLN A 46 14.65 -2.35 -18.57
CA GLN A 46 15.22 -1.05 -18.18
C GLN A 46 15.72 -1.08 -16.74
N HIS A 47 14.87 -1.53 -15.80
CA HIS A 47 15.25 -1.66 -14.39
C HIS A 47 16.44 -2.61 -14.20
N GLN A 48 16.47 -3.74 -14.90
CA GLN A 48 17.54 -4.72 -14.77
C GLN A 48 18.90 -4.21 -15.29
N TRP A 49 18.88 -3.34 -16.30
CA TRP A 49 20.07 -2.80 -16.95
C TRP A 49 20.61 -1.56 -16.24
N ILE A 50 19.73 -0.59 -15.96
CA ILE A 50 20.08 0.71 -15.38
C ILE A 50 20.08 0.65 -13.86
N GLY A 51 19.16 -0.11 -13.24
CA GLY A 51 18.94 -0.09 -11.80
C GLY A 51 18.25 1.19 -11.31
N LEU A 52 18.22 1.36 -9.99
CA LEU A 52 17.75 2.58 -9.30
C LEU A 52 18.87 3.08 -8.39
N SER A 53 18.93 4.39 -8.16
CA SER A 53 19.88 4.98 -7.19
C SER A 53 19.49 4.62 -5.76
N GLU A 54 20.38 4.88 -4.81
CA GLU A 54 20.11 4.62 -3.39
C GLU A 54 18.85 5.36 -2.90
N ASP A 55 18.73 6.65 -3.21
CA ASP A 55 17.54 7.45 -2.89
C ASP A 55 16.27 6.90 -3.56
N GLN A 56 16.37 6.51 -4.83
CA GLN A 56 15.22 5.96 -5.56
C GLN A 56 14.76 4.63 -4.97
N TRP A 57 15.69 3.79 -4.54
CA TRP A 57 15.34 2.58 -3.82
C TRP A 57 14.74 2.87 -2.44
N GLN A 58 15.22 3.90 -1.75
CA GLN A 58 14.62 4.32 -0.48
C GLN A 58 13.17 4.75 -0.69
N TYR A 59 12.89 5.58 -1.70
CA TYR A 59 11.51 5.96 -2.04
C TYR A 59 10.61 4.77 -2.34
N ILE A 60 11.14 3.72 -3.00
CA ILE A 60 10.38 2.49 -3.28
C ILE A 60 10.05 1.74 -1.99
N ASN A 61 11.01 1.64 -1.07
CA ASN A 61 10.77 1.02 0.23
C ASN A 61 9.74 1.82 1.04
N ASP A 62 9.89 3.13 1.08
CA ASP A 62 8.97 4.03 1.77
C ASP A 62 7.56 3.93 1.19
N TYR A 63 7.42 3.73 -0.12
CA TYR A 63 6.13 3.54 -0.77
C TYR A 63 5.41 2.29 -0.28
N PHE A 64 6.08 1.14 -0.24
CA PHE A 64 5.46 -0.10 0.23
C PHE A 64 5.10 -0.03 1.72
N VAL A 65 5.93 0.59 2.55
CA VAL A 65 5.66 0.79 3.97
C VAL A 65 4.47 1.74 4.17
N THR A 66 4.48 2.87 3.46
CA THR A 66 3.42 3.89 3.53
C THR A 66 2.09 3.33 3.02
N GLU A 67 2.10 2.52 1.96
CA GLU A 67 0.91 1.84 1.46
C GLU A 67 0.31 0.86 2.47
N GLU A 68 1.15 0.03 3.10
CA GLU A 68 0.69 -0.90 4.12
C GLU A 68 0.03 -0.14 5.28
N PHE A 69 0.67 0.96 5.71
CA PHE A 69 0.13 1.83 6.76
C PHE A 69 -1.19 2.48 6.33
N LEU A 70 -1.29 2.95 5.08
CA LEU A 70 -2.53 3.51 4.55
C LEU A 70 -3.67 2.47 4.60
N HIS A 71 -3.39 1.23 4.20
CA HIS A 71 -4.39 0.15 4.25
C HIS A 71 -4.85 -0.13 5.69
N LEU A 72 -3.93 -0.09 6.66
CA LEU A 72 -4.26 -0.22 8.09
C LEU A 72 -5.12 0.96 8.58
N ALA A 73 -4.71 2.20 8.30
CA ALA A 73 -5.44 3.39 8.72
C ALA A 73 -6.86 3.45 8.14
N LEU A 74 -7.01 3.10 6.85
CA LEU A 74 -8.33 3.05 6.20
C LEU A 74 -9.24 1.99 6.80
N GLN A 75 -8.72 0.79 7.08
CA GLN A 75 -9.52 -0.25 7.73
C GLN A 75 -9.90 0.11 9.17
N ALA A 76 -9.00 0.71 9.94
CA ALA A 76 -9.30 1.18 11.29
C ALA A 76 -10.36 2.29 11.28
N ARG A 77 -10.25 3.22 10.32
CA ARG A 77 -11.23 4.28 10.10
C ARG A 77 -12.62 3.72 9.74
N GLU A 78 -12.70 2.78 8.83
CA GLU A 78 -13.98 2.18 8.42
C GLU A 78 -14.65 1.47 9.60
N LYS A 79 -13.86 0.74 10.41
CA LYS A 79 -14.34 0.14 11.65
C LYS A 79 -14.89 1.19 12.62
N GLU A 80 -14.16 2.27 12.86
CA GLU A 80 -14.62 3.32 13.76
C GLU A 80 -15.86 4.06 13.21
N LEU A 81 -15.99 4.20 11.88
CA LEU A 81 -17.21 4.75 11.27
C LEU A 81 -18.42 3.85 11.52
N GLN A 82 -18.27 2.55 11.42
CA GLN A 82 -19.32 1.59 11.73
C GLN A 82 -19.69 1.63 13.21
N ASN A 83 -18.69 1.72 14.10
CA ASN A 83 -18.91 1.91 15.54
C ASN A 83 -19.66 3.21 15.85
N ASN A 84 -19.26 4.32 15.24
CA ASN A 84 -19.91 5.62 15.40
C ASN A 84 -21.38 5.59 14.95
N LYS A 85 -21.67 4.95 13.81
CA LYS A 85 -23.04 4.74 13.32
C LYS A 85 -23.87 3.91 14.30
N LYS A 86 -23.28 2.84 14.85
CA LYS A 86 -23.94 2.00 15.86
C LYS A 86 -24.27 2.79 17.12
N ILE A 87 -23.30 3.54 17.65
CA ILE A 87 -23.52 4.43 18.81
C ILE A 87 -24.68 5.37 18.53
N LYS A 88 -24.68 6.07 17.38
CA LYS A 88 -25.77 6.99 16.98
C LYS A 88 -27.13 6.31 16.89
N SER A 89 -27.20 5.05 16.45
CA SER A 89 -28.46 4.29 16.40
C SER A 89 -28.96 3.83 17.78
N GLU A 90 -28.07 3.76 18.77
CA GLU A 90 -28.36 3.39 20.17
C GLU A 90 -28.66 4.62 21.04
N GLN A 91 -29.05 5.74 20.45
CA GLN A 91 -29.42 6.94 21.20
C GLN A 91 -30.52 6.59 22.22
N PRO A 92 -30.31 6.88 23.53
CA PRO A 92 -31.29 6.52 24.54
C PRO A 92 -32.60 7.29 24.32
N ALA A 93 -33.72 6.58 24.45
CA ALA A 93 -35.07 7.15 24.44
C ALA A 93 -35.53 7.65 25.84
N SER A 94 -34.74 7.33 26.87
CA SER A 94 -34.99 7.67 28.28
C SER A 94 -34.39 9.03 28.63
N ASP A 95 -35.07 9.78 29.51
CA ASP A 95 -34.57 11.05 30.07
C ASP A 95 -33.57 10.83 31.23
N ASP A 96 -33.09 9.59 31.46
CA ASP A 96 -32.07 9.33 32.47
C ASP A 96 -30.78 10.07 32.15
N LEU A 97 -30.43 11.02 33.01
CA LEU A 97 -29.29 11.91 32.85
C LEU A 97 -27.96 11.14 32.81
N ASN A 98 -27.86 9.99 33.50
CA ASN A 98 -26.65 9.19 33.54
C ASN A 98 -26.45 8.41 32.23
N GLU A 99 -27.50 7.77 31.71
CA GLU A 99 -27.52 7.12 30.40
C GLU A 99 -27.18 8.12 29.28
N PHE A 100 -27.80 9.30 29.29
CA PHE A 100 -27.54 10.33 28.30
C PHE A 100 -26.11 10.87 28.36
N LYS A 101 -25.56 11.06 29.56
CA LYS A 101 -24.15 11.47 29.75
C LYS A 101 -23.18 10.41 29.25
N SER A 102 -23.43 9.13 29.56
CA SER A 102 -22.61 8.00 29.08
C SER A 102 -22.62 7.89 27.55
N TYR A 103 -23.81 8.02 26.94
CA TYR A 103 -23.96 8.06 25.48
C TYR A 103 -23.14 9.19 24.85
N LYS A 104 -23.28 10.42 25.37
CA LYS A 104 -22.51 11.58 24.86
C LYS A 104 -21.01 11.38 24.95
N GLU A 105 -20.52 10.77 26.04
CA GLU A 105 -19.08 10.50 26.19
C GLU A 105 -18.59 9.47 25.19
N LYS A 106 -19.33 8.36 24.99
CA LYS A 106 -19.01 7.36 23.96
C LYS A 106 -18.99 7.96 22.57
N LEU A 107 -19.96 8.82 22.25
CA LEU A 107 -20.04 9.50 20.97
C LEU A 107 -18.83 10.42 20.75
N ARG A 108 -18.49 11.26 21.75
CA ARG A 108 -17.33 12.16 21.70
C ARG A 108 -16.02 11.40 21.51
N GLU A 109 -15.83 10.30 22.23
CA GLU A 109 -14.63 9.47 22.12
C GLU A 109 -14.52 8.85 20.72
N SER A 110 -15.64 8.37 20.17
CA SER A 110 -15.70 7.84 18.80
C SER A 110 -15.40 8.92 17.75
N GLU A 111 -15.96 10.13 17.91
CA GLU A 111 -15.70 11.27 17.02
C GLU A 111 -14.23 11.72 17.06
N ARG A 112 -13.63 11.76 18.26
CA ARG A 112 -12.21 12.05 18.44
C ARG A 112 -11.32 11.01 17.76
N LYS A 113 -11.65 9.72 17.88
CA LYS A 113 -10.94 8.64 17.17
C LYS A 113 -11.05 8.78 15.65
N LEU A 114 -12.24 9.10 15.15
CA LEU A 114 -12.44 9.35 13.73
C LEU A 114 -11.60 10.52 13.22
N GLU A 115 -11.52 11.61 13.99
CA GLU A 115 -10.68 12.76 13.64
C GLU A 115 -9.21 12.37 13.52
N LEU A 116 -8.68 11.63 14.51
CA LEU A 116 -7.31 11.11 14.47
C LEU A 116 -7.08 10.24 13.24
N LEU A 117 -7.93 9.24 13.00
CA LEU A 117 -7.82 8.34 11.85
C LEU A 117 -7.97 9.07 10.50
N ASN A 118 -8.79 10.11 10.43
CA ASN A 118 -8.89 10.95 9.24
C ASN A 118 -7.58 11.73 8.98
N ASN A 119 -6.93 12.20 10.04
CA ASN A 119 -5.64 12.87 9.94
C ASN A 119 -4.53 11.90 9.53
N ASP A 120 -4.53 10.68 10.07
CA ASP A 120 -3.60 9.60 9.68
C ASP A 120 -3.74 9.29 8.18
N VAL A 121 -4.97 9.08 7.71
CA VAL A 121 -5.27 8.80 6.30
C VAL A 121 -4.80 9.96 5.41
N ARG A 122 -5.20 11.19 5.71
CA ARG A 122 -4.85 12.38 4.91
C ARG A 122 -3.34 12.57 4.83
N SER A 123 -2.65 12.40 5.97
CA SER A 123 -1.21 12.50 6.07
C SER A 123 -0.50 11.46 5.20
N THR A 124 -0.93 10.21 5.32
CA THR A 124 -0.36 9.07 4.60
C THR A 124 -0.60 9.20 3.11
N GLU A 125 -1.80 9.63 2.68
CA GLU A 125 -2.10 9.94 1.28
C GLU A 125 -1.22 11.08 0.73
N GLY A 126 -0.91 12.08 1.55
CA GLY A 126 0.03 13.15 1.20
C GLY A 126 1.45 12.62 0.92
N VAL A 127 1.94 11.72 1.77
CA VAL A 127 3.23 11.05 1.59
C VAL A 127 3.23 10.19 0.33
N MET A 128 2.17 9.40 0.12
CA MET A 128 2.00 8.61 -1.10
C MET A 128 2.13 9.50 -2.34
N LYS A 129 1.38 10.61 -2.43
CA LYS A 129 1.46 11.54 -3.57
C LYS A 129 2.88 12.09 -3.81
N LEU A 130 3.62 12.41 -2.74
CA LEU A 130 5.01 12.86 -2.86
C LEU A 130 5.91 11.76 -3.42
N LEU A 131 5.78 10.53 -2.92
CA LEU A 131 6.54 9.37 -3.39
C LEU A 131 6.21 9.02 -4.84
N GLU A 132 4.94 9.07 -5.22
CA GLU A 132 4.48 8.93 -6.60
C GLU A 132 5.15 9.96 -7.53
N TRP A 133 5.22 11.23 -7.11
CA TRP A 133 5.92 12.27 -7.86
C TRP A 133 7.43 12.03 -7.97
N LYS A 134 8.09 11.66 -6.86
CA LYS A 134 9.54 11.38 -6.81
C LYS A 134 9.95 10.19 -7.67
N MET A 135 9.05 9.23 -7.86
CA MET A 135 9.36 7.96 -8.53
C MET A 135 8.66 7.77 -9.88
N GLY A 136 7.78 8.68 -10.29
CA GLY A 136 6.97 8.58 -11.51
C GLY A 136 7.77 8.18 -12.76
N HIS A 137 8.99 8.71 -12.89
CA HIS A 137 9.91 8.45 -14.00
C HIS A 137 10.67 7.13 -13.91
N THR A 138 10.54 6.38 -12.81
CA THR A 138 11.25 5.10 -12.65
C THR A 138 10.50 3.98 -13.38
N PRO A 139 11.20 3.07 -14.08
CA PRO A 139 10.54 1.95 -14.76
C PRO A 139 9.81 1.00 -13.78
N LEU A 140 10.29 0.93 -12.53
CA LEU A 140 9.66 0.14 -11.47
C LEU A 140 8.30 0.75 -11.08
N TYR A 141 8.25 2.05 -10.79
CA TYR A 141 6.99 2.70 -10.43
C TYR A 141 5.99 2.69 -11.60
N ARG A 142 6.44 2.95 -12.84
CA ARG A 142 5.55 2.84 -14.02
C ARG A 142 4.98 1.42 -14.18
N ALA A 143 5.76 0.39 -13.89
CA ALA A 143 5.29 -1.00 -13.93
C ALA A 143 4.22 -1.27 -12.87
N MET A 144 4.46 -0.82 -11.64
CA MET A 144 3.54 -0.93 -10.52
C MET A 144 2.23 -0.15 -10.78
N SER A 145 2.33 1.10 -11.22
CA SER A 145 1.19 1.95 -11.53
C SER A 145 0.32 1.34 -12.63
N PHE A 146 0.94 0.80 -13.69
CA PHE A 146 0.21 0.10 -14.74
C PHE A 146 -0.55 -1.13 -14.23
N GLN A 147 0.04 -1.94 -13.34
CA GLN A 147 -0.68 -3.07 -12.74
C GLN A 147 -1.95 -2.61 -12.03
N ARG A 148 -1.85 -1.50 -11.30
CA ARG A 148 -2.92 -0.97 -10.45
C ARG A 148 -4.05 -0.26 -11.21
N CYS A 149 -3.89 0.00 -12.51
CA CYS A 149 -4.98 0.47 -13.37
C CYS A 149 -6.10 -0.57 -13.50
N ASP A 150 -5.78 -1.84 -13.31
CA ASP A 150 -6.78 -2.90 -13.24
C ASP A 150 -7.30 -3.04 -11.81
N SER A 151 -8.61 -2.89 -11.61
CA SER A 151 -9.21 -2.92 -10.26
C SER A 151 -9.01 -4.25 -9.53
N ILE A 152 -8.78 -5.36 -10.23
CA ILE A 152 -8.58 -6.68 -9.62
C ILE A 152 -7.10 -7.09 -9.49
N TRP A 153 -6.15 -6.17 -9.67
CA TRP A 153 -4.71 -6.47 -9.75
C TRP A 153 -4.20 -7.33 -8.58
N TYR A 154 -4.65 -7.00 -7.37
CA TYR A 154 -4.25 -7.67 -6.13
C TYR A 154 -4.84 -9.08 -6.00
N LEU A 155 -5.90 -9.42 -6.74
CA LEU A 155 -6.50 -10.76 -6.77
C LEU A 155 -5.95 -11.64 -7.92
N ARG A 156 -5.25 -11.05 -8.90
CA ARG A 156 -4.69 -11.81 -10.03
C ARG A 156 -3.53 -12.70 -9.62
N ASP A 157 -2.75 -12.27 -8.63
CA ASP A 157 -1.62 -13.06 -8.16
C ASP A 157 -2.07 -14.22 -7.26
N THR A 158 -1.91 -15.43 -7.75
CA THR A 158 -2.31 -16.64 -7.02
C THR A 158 -1.52 -16.81 -5.73
N TRP A 159 -0.26 -16.37 -5.70
CA TRP A 159 0.57 -16.50 -4.50
C TRP A 159 0.10 -15.56 -3.38
N LEU A 160 -0.29 -14.32 -3.69
CA LEU A 160 -0.89 -13.41 -2.71
C LEU A 160 -2.20 -13.96 -2.14
N ARG A 161 -3.06 -14.53 -2.99
CA ARG A 161 -4.30 -15.19 -2.56
C ARG A 161 -4.04 -16.40 -1.66
N GLU A 162 -3.14 -17.29 -2.06
CA GLU A 162 -2.74 -18.46 -1.27
C GLU A 162 -2.13 -18.06 0.06
N LYS A 163 -1.30 -17.01 0.08
CA LYS A 163 -0.73 -16.46 1.31
C LYS A 163 -1.83 -15.96 2.22
N CYS A 164 -2.71 -15.10 1.70
CA CYS A 164 -3.83 -14.56 2.48
C CYS A 164 -4.68 -15.71 3.07
N ALA A 165 -4.95 -16.76 2.29
CA ALA A 165 -5.66 -17.95 2.79
C ALA A 165 -4.89 -18.70 3.89
N LYS A 166 -3.59 -18.94 3.71
CA LYS A 166 -2.74 -19.63 4.70
C LYS A 166 -2.62 -18.89 6.03
N ASP A 167 -2.66 -17.56 6.00
CA ASP A 167 -2.63 -16.72 7.21
C ASP A 167 -4.01 -16.58 7.89
N GLY A 168 -4.97 -17.45 7.54
CA GLY A 168 -6.34 -17.41 8.05
C GLY A 168 -7.15 -16.20 7.56
N GLY A 169 -6.74 -15.62 6.42
CA GLY A 169 -7.36 -14.46 5.81
C GLY A 169 -8.51 -14.79 4.86
N CYS A 170 -9.20 -13.74 4.42
CA CYS A 170 -10.45 -13.85 3.66
C CYS A 170 -10.34 -14.53 2.28
N CYS A 171 -9.16 -14.65 1.67
CA CYS A 171 -9.00 -15.31 0.37
C CYS A 171 -9.22 -16.83 0.41
N GLY A 172 -9.15 -17.45 1.59
CA GLY A 172 -9.47 -18.88 1.77
C GLY A 172 -10.94 -19.14 2.11
N ARG A 173 -11.81 -18.11 2.02
CA ARG A 173 -13.17 -18.15 2.56
C ARG A 173 -14.18 -17.53 1.60
N SER A 174 -15.46 -17.78 1.83
CA SER A 174 -16.59 -17.23 1.06
C SER A 174 -17.04 -15.83 1.50
N CYS A 175 -16.39 -15.21 2.50
CA CYS A 175 -16.81 -13.91 3.05
C CYS A 175 -16.67 -12.74 2.06
N GLY A 176 -15.93 -12.90 0.97
CA GLY A 176 -15.78 -11.88 -0.08
C GLY A 176 -15.09 -10.58 0.35
N CYS A 177 -14.56 -10.48 1.58
CA CYS A 177 -13.98 -9.22 2.05
C CYS A 177 -12.85 -8.73 1.16
N CYS A 178 -12.03 -9.60 0.57
CA CYS A 178 -10.95 -9.18 -0.34
C CYS A 178 -11.45 -8.48 -1.60
N GLU A 179 -12.68 -8.73 -2.06
CA GLU A 179 -13.24 -8.13 -3.27
C GLU A 179 -13.90 -6.76 -2.99
N LYS A 180 -14.03 -6.37 -1.73
CA LYS A 180 -14.68 -5.12 -1.32
C LYS A 180 -13.65 -4.00 -1.13
N PRO A 181 -13.98 -2.76 -1.53
CA PRO A 181 -13.20 -1.58 -1.15
C PRO A 181 -12.95 -1.49 0.35
N ARG A 182 -11.74 -1.07 0.74
CA ARG A 182 -11.36 -0.80 2.14
C ARG A 182 -11.78 0.57 2.62
N CYS A 183 -12.11 1.43 1.68
CA CYS A 183 -12.59 2.78 1.89
C CYS A 183 -13.49 3.14 0.72
N THR A 184 -14.61 3.80 1.02
CA THR A 184 -15.55 4.34 0.03
C THR A 184 -15.52 5.87 0.00
N ARG A 185 -14.39 6.49 0.40
CA ARG A 185 -14.21 7.93 0.16
C ARG A 185 -14.31 8.18 -1.35
N SER A 186 -15.07 9.21 -1.71
CA SER A 186 -15.61 9.44 -3.07
C SER A 186 -14.56 9.67 -4.15
N ASP A 187 -13.27 9.76 -3.82
CA ASP A 187 -12.18 10.00 -4.76
C ASP A 187 -11.27 8.79 -5.01
N ARG A 188 -11.23 7.77 -4.13
CA ARG A 188 -10.42 6.55 -4.34
C ARG A 188 -11.00 5.33 -3.61
N GLU A 189 -11.35 4.29 -4.37
CA GLU A 189 -11.51 2.95 -3.82
C GLU A 189 -10.13 2.33 -3.58
N VAL A 190 -9.82 2.07 -2.32
CA VAL A 190 -8.59 1.35 -1.97
C VAL A 190 -8.90 -0.14 -1.91
N LEU A 191 -8.34 -0.88 -2.85
CA LEU A 191 -8.54 -2.32 -3.00
C LEU A 191 -7.28 -3.07 -2.57
N GLY A 192 -7.44 -4.24 -1.96
CA GLY A 192 -6.32 -5.02 -1.46
C GLY A 192 -6.73 -6.17 -0.54
N HIS A 193 -5.76 -7.04 -0.24
CA HIS A 193 -5.95 -8.10 0.75
C HIS A 193 -6.24 -7.53 2.14
N CYS A 194 -6.85 -8.37 2.98
CA CYS A 194 -7.12 -8.01 4.37
C CYS A 194 -5.82 -7.74 5.12
N THR A 195 -5.76 -6.63 5.85
CA THR A 195 -4.67 -6.39 6.80
C THR A 195 -4.93 -7.20 8.09
N PRO A 196 -3.96 -7.25 9.02
CA PRO A 196 -4.15 -7.88 10.33
C PRO A 196 -5.37 -7.40 11.12
N ILE A 197 -5.83 -6.16 10.92
CA ILE A 197 -6.95 -5.58 11.69
C ILE A 197 -8.33 -5.82 11.07
N CYS A 198 -8.43 -6.59 9.99
CA CYS A 198 -9.71 -6.93 9.38
C CYS A 198 -10.59 -7.71 10.37
N GLU A 199 -11.76 -7.18 10.74
CA GLU A 199 -12.63 -7.79 11.75
C GLU A 199 -13.12 -9.19 11.37
N CYS A 200 -13.40 -9.42 10.08
CA CYS A 200 -13.76 -10.75 9.59
C CYS A 200 -12.61 -11.75 9.74
N CYS A 201 -11.35 -11.31 9.61
CA CYS A 201 -10.20 -12.18 9.89
C CYS A 201 -9.99 -12.33 11.40
N ASP A 202 -10.15 -11.25 12.18
CA ASP A 202 -9.96 -11.24 13.62
C ASP A 202 -10.91 -12.21 14.33
N GLY A 203 -12.20 -12.23 13.95
CA GLY A 203 -13.19 -13.15 14.54
C GLY A 203 -12.98 -14.62 14.17
N TYR A 204 -12.18 -14.92 13.15
CA TYR A 204 -11.84 -16.29 12.76
C TYR A 204 -10.50 -16.75 13.34
N ARG A 205 -9.60 -15.82 13.64
CA ARG A 205 -8.32 -16.15 14.27
C ARG A 205 -8.59 -16.40 15.75
N ASP A 206 -8.02 -17.48 16.29
CA ASP A 206 -8.07 -17.76 17.73
C ASP A 206 -7.38 -16.68 18.59
N LYS A 207 -6.58 -15.81 17.96
CA LYS A 207 -5.80 -14.75 18.62
C LYS A 207 -5.81 -13.48 17.80
N LYS A 208 -6.07 -12.35 18.47
CA LYS A 208 -5.94 -11.01 17.89
C LYS A 208 -4.49 -10.71 17.54
N ILE A 209 -4.28 -10.14 16.36
CA ILE A 209 -2.96 -9.65 15.96
C ILE A 209 -2.81 -8.21 16.45
N ARG A 210 -1.92 -8.01 17.43
CA ARG A 210 -1.55 -6.66 17.86
C ARG A 210 -0.67 -6.02 16.78
N VAL A 211 -1.15 -4.91 16.23
CA VAL A 211 -0.38 -4.04 15.34
C VAL A 211 0.16 -2.87 16.16
N VAL A 212 1.47 -2.65 16.08
CA VAL A 212 2.14 -1.50 16.69
C VAL A 212 2.73 -0.66 15.57
N ALA A 213 2.61 0.65 15.67
CA ALA A 213 3.38 1.57 14.83
C ALA A 213 4.75 1.77 15.49
N ASP A 214 5.82 1.49 14.76
CA ASP A 214 7.20 1.71 15.21
C ASP A 214 7.80 2.87 14.42
N ASP A 215 8.39 3.83 15.12
CA ASP A 215 9.08 4.96 14.49
C ASP A 215 10.39 4.49 13.85
N PHE A 216 10.58 4.80 12.59
CA PHE A 216 11.68 4.39 11.74
C PHE A 216 12.18 5.59 10.93
N VAL A 217 13.45 5.94 11.13
CA VAL A 217 14.07 7.10 10.47
C VAL A 217 14.71 6.68 9.15
N ALA A 218 14.30 7.29 8.04
CA ALA A 218 15.03 7.31 6.77
C ALA A 218 15.28 8.77 6.32
N LEU A 219 16.49 9.03 5.83
CA LEU A 219 17.14 10.33 5.65
C LEU A 219 16.61 11.20 4.49
N GLY A 220 16.74 12.53 4.68
CA GLY A 220 17.17 13.46 3.62
C GLY A 220 16.07 14.17 2.83
N GLN A 221 15.76 15.42 3.23
CA GLN A 221 14.79 16.36 2.65
C GLN A 221 13.34 16.20 3.14
N VAL A 222 13.16 16.47 4.43
CA VAL A 222 11.88 16.46 5.17
C VAL A 222 11.08 17.77 4.98
N ASP A 223 11.45 18.63 4.02
CA ASP A 223 10.92 20.00 3.95
C ASP A 223 9.62 20.13 3.13
N LEU A 224 9.18 19.06 2.46
CA LEU A 224 7.95 19.04 1.67
C LEU A 224 6.81 18.23 2.29
N ILE A 225 7.04 17.58 3.43
CA ILE A 225 6.02 16.81 4.14
C ILE A 225 5.36 17.73 5.18
N PRO A 226 4.02 17.94 5.13
CA PRO A 226 3.31 18.68 6.16
C PRO A 226 3.67 18.19 7.56
N ARG A 227 3.79 19.10 8.55
CA ARG A 227 4.24 18.78 9.92
C ARG A 227 3.44 17.65 10.58
N GLU A 228 2.16 17.54 10.25
CA GLU A 228 1.26 16.46 10.67
C GLU A 228 1.62 15.12 10.02
N ALA A 229 1.97 15.13 8.74
CA ALA A 229 2.38 13.93 8.00
C ALA A 229 3.79 13.44 8.37
N LYS A 230 4.66 14.31 8.91
CA LYS A 230 5.97 13.91 9.44
C LYS A 230 5.86 12.88 10.57
N ARG A 231 4.76 12.85 11.32
CA ARG A 231 4.54 11.87 12.39
C ARG A 231 4.30 10.45 11.86
N TYR A 232 3.86 10.31 10.61
CA TYR A 232 3.48 9.03 10.00
C TYR A 232 4.40 8.62 8.84
N ALA A 233 5.09 9.59 8.22
CA ALA A 233 6.09 9.35 7.16
C ALA A 233 7.26 8.46 7.61
N HIS A 234 7.32 8.17 8.90
CA HIS A 234 8.38 7.45 9.56
C HIS A 234 7.84 6.24 10.34
N SER A 235 6.56 5.90 10.26
CA SER A 235 6.04 4.75 11.03
C SER A 235 5.92 3.51 10.15
N LYS A 236 6.46 2.38 10.61
CA LYS A 236 6.20 1.06 10.01
C LYS A 236 5.25 0.26 10.90
N ALA A 237 4.37 -0.52 10.28
CA ALA A 237 3.55 -1.47 11.00
C ALA A 237 4.40 -2.66 11.46
N VAL A 238 4.32 -2.99 12.75
CA VAL A 238 4.97 -4.17 13.34
C VAL A 238 3.89 -5.07 13.91
N TYR A 239 3.84 -6.31 13.42
CA TYR A 239 2.92 -7.32 13.89
C TYR A 239 3.42 -8.74 13.60
N LYS A 240 2.93 -9.70 14.39
CA LYS A 240 3.29 -11.12 14.22
C LYS A 240 2.86 -11.63 12.84
N GLY A 241 3.79 -12.25 12.11
CA GLY A 241 3.52 -12.79 10.78
C GLY A 241 3.59 -11.78 9.64
N ARG A 242 3.98 -10.51 9.93
CA ARG A 242 4.34 -9.55 8.89
C ARG A 242 5.48 -10.12 8.04
N ILE A 243 5.35 -10.03 6.73
CA ILE A 243 6.45 -10.40 5.84
C ILE A 243 7.42 -9.24 5.75
N GLU A 244 8.68 -9.51 6.08
CA GLU A 244 9.77 -8.62 5.70
C GLU A 244 10.03 -8.76 4.20
N PHE A 245 10.02 -7.64 3.51
CA PHE A 245 10.17 -7.56 2.07
C PHE A 245 11.19 -6.48 1.74
N ASP A 246 12.20 -6.86 0.98
CA ASP A 246 13.18 -5.94 0.42
C ASP A 246 13.09 -6.02 -1.12
N PRO A 247 12.45 -5.02 -1.78
CA PRO A 247 12.40 -4.89 -3.24
C PRO A 247 13.75 -5.09 -3.94
N ARG A 248 14.87 -4.69 -3.31
CA ARG A 248 16.22 -4.80 -3.87
C ARG A 248 16.66 -6.26 -4.01
N LYS A 249 16.14 -7.14 -3.17
CA LYS A 249 16.49 -8.56 -3.10
C LYS A 249 15.66 -9.42 -4.05
N GLU A 250 14.91 -8.86 -5.02
CA GLU A 250 14.13 -9.62 -6.02
C GLU A 250 14.92 -10.79 -6.66
N ARG A 251 16.23 -10.62 -6.86
CA ARG A 251 17.07 -11.63 -7.53
C ARG A 251 17.61 -12.72 -6.61
N THR A 252 17.62 -12.47 -5.30
CA THR A 252 18.31 -13.31 -4.32
C THR A 252 17.37 -13.88 -3.28
N ASP A 253 16.24 -13.22 -3.03
CA ASP A 253 15.22 -13.65 -2.10
C ASP A 253 13.93 -14.02 -2.85
N LYS A 254 13.44 -15.24 -2.59
CA LYS A 254 12.28 -15.81 -3.29
C LYS A 254 10.98 -15.10 -2.91
N ILE A 255 10.87 -14.60 -1.68
CA ILE A 255 9.68 -13.88 -1.22
C ILE A 255 9.64 -12.50 -1.90
N SER A 256 10.75 -11.78 -1.92
CA SER A 256 10.90 -10.53 -2.66
C SER A 256 10.64 -10.70 -4.14
N ALA A 257 11.11 -11.79 -4.76
CA ALA A 257 10.83 -12.10 -6.16
C ALA A 257 9.32 -12.20 -6.44
N ARG A 258 8.60 -12.93 -5.58
CA ARG A 258 7.15 -13.13 -5.68
C ARG A 258 6.39 -11.83 -5.43
N LEU A 259 6.77 -11.06 -4.41
CA LEU A 259 6.15 -9.77 -4.11
C LEU A 259 6.38 -8.76 -5.23
N MET A 260 7.59 -8.63 -5.75
CA MET A 260 7.87 -7.78 -6.90
C MET A 260 7.08 -8.21 -8.13
N ASN A 261 6.95 -9.51 -8.39
CA ASN A 261 6.09 -9.95 -9.48
C ASN A 261 4.62 -9.60 -9.22
N ALA A 262 4.09 -9.84 -8.03
CA ALA A 262 2.69 -9.60 -7.72
C ALA A 262 2.32 -8.10 -7.74
N TYR A 263 3.15 -7.26 -7.14
CA TYR A 263 2.87 -5.82 -6.97
C TYR A 263 3.39 -4.95 -8.12
N VAL A 264 4.44 -5.38 -8.84
CA VAL A 264 5.13 -4.52 -9.81
C VAL A 264 5.05 -5.09 -11.23
N TRP A 265 5.56 -6.30 -11.45
CA TRP A 265 5.79 -6.77 -12.82
C TRP A 265 4.54 -7.41 -13.45
N GLY A 266 3.81 -8.21 -12.67
CA GLY A 266 2.72 -9.10 -13.09
C GLY A 266 3.04 -9.87 -14.38
N LEU A 267 4.25 -10.43 -14.46
CA LEU A 267 4.76 -11.12 -15.65
C LEU A 267 4.62 -12.64 -15.58
N ASP A 268 4.30 -13.18 -14.39
CA ASP A 268 3.98 -14.59 -14.23
C ASP A 268 2.77 -14.97 -15.10
N GLY A 269 2.92 -16.09 -15.82
CA GLY A 269 2.10 -16.49 -16.96
C GLY A 269 0.67 -16.95 -16.65
N ARG A 270 0.08 -16.53 -15.53
CA ARG A 270 -1.31 -16.82 -15.18
C ARG A 270 -2.22 -15.59 -15.35
N ARG A 271 -2.04 -14.85 -16.44
CA ARG A 271 -3.11 -13.98 -16.93
C ARG A 271 -4.02 -14.89 -17.74
N GLY A 272 -5.07 -15.40 -17.08
CA GLY A 272 -6.21 -16.01 -17.77
C GLY A 272 -6.85 -15.00 -18.72
#